data_AF-A0A5C9B1N3-F1
#
_entry.id   AF-A0A5C9B1N3-F1
#
_cell.length_a   1.000
_cell.length_b   1.000
_cell.length_c   1.000
_cell.angle_alpha   90.00
_cell.angle_beta   90.00
_cell.angle_gamma   90.00
#
_symmetry.space_group_name_H-M   'P 1'
#
loop_
_entity.id
_entity.type
_entity.pdbx_description
1 polymer ?
#
loop_
_entity_poly.entity_id
_entity_poly.type
_entity_poly.pdbx_seq_one_letter_code
_entity_poly.pdbx_strand_id
1 'polypeptide(L)'
;MDGVQPLNFWLGLVLMQIVLGLGLTGYLLPWDQKGYYATQVSTEIMGATPVVGPQLQQLAQGGSQYGHHTLTRFFAMHAGILPATLIAFLALHIAVFRRHGIHVPDKDRAPETTFWPDQVLKDGIACLAVLATVLALTIFKGAELAAPADPSEAYSAARPEWYFLFLFQFLRFEWVEHQGLAFGAIYLPGALMAVLVAMPILGRWRAGHVFNVVFLMLTMLGIVGLTALALKNDAADPDFIAAVQQAHDDSIRIEKLAERPAGIPLEGAVSLLRADPQSQGPRLFARNCAPCHRYDGHDGTGKFGTPEWTKAVLSDFKGTFAALENVKDKDDKTKVAESSKHFLEGEMASWSSSHAQHWRVKENEQALSDLAAFLYSQSQRRGAPGISDESPKRGRQIFETGKLPVGEFETKCLDCHSLQPIGEDKLLGEIGAGPTLTSYGGERWLRDFLSNPSHEKFYGSNNAMPAFGERLTEKELDLLVRWMVGDYE
;
A
#
# COMPACT_ATOMS: atom_id res chain seq x y z
N MET A 1 -15.18 8.26 57.77
CA MET A 1 -13.87 7.75 57.29
C MET A 1 -13.93 7.75 55.75
N ASP A 2 -14.15 8.92 55.15
CA ASP A 2 -14.80 9.01 53.81
C ASP A 2 -13.80 9.40 52.70
N GLY A 3 -12.51 9.40 53.02
CA GLY A 3 -11.44 9.88 52.14
C GLY A 3 -10.79 8.81 51.24
N VAL A 4 -11.07 7.52 51.44
CA VAL A 4 -10.27 6.44 50.83
C VAL A 4 -10.92 5.76 49.62
N GLN A 5 -12.24 5.88 49.42
CA GLN A 5 -12.89 5.46 48.18
C GLN A 5 -12.39 6.24 46.92
N PRO A 6 -12.14 7.56 46.99
CA PRO A 6 -11.49 8.31 45.91
C PRO A 6 -10.11 7.77 45.54
N LEU A 7 -9.34 7.27 46.52
CA LEU A 7 -8.00 6.76 46.28
C LEU A 7 -8.01 5.52 45.37
N ASN A 8 -8.92 4.57 45.62
CA ASN A 8 -9.02 3.40 44.76
C ASN A 8 -9.42 3.77 43.32
N PHE A 9 -10.30 4.76 43.17
CA PHE A 9 -10.69 5.28 41.86
C PHE A 9 -9.52 5.94 41.12
N TRP A 10 -8.72 6.77 41.78
CA TRP A 10 -7.53 7.38 41.17
C TRP A 10 -6.47 6.34 40.79
N LEU A 11 -6.28 5.30 41.60
CA LEU A 11 -5.44 4.15 41.22
C LEU A 11 -5.97 3.45 39.97
N GLY A 12 -7.30 3.33 39.85
CA GLY A 12 -7.94 2.85 38.63
C GLY A 12 -7.65 3.71 37.40
N LEU A 13 -7.67 5.03 37.53
CA LEU A 13 -7.28 5.95 36.43
C LEU A 13 -5.81 5.78 36.03
N VAL A 14 -4.91 5.57 37.01
CA VAL A 14 -3.50 5.28 36.70
C VAL A 14 -3.34 3.94 35.99
N LEU A 15 -4.03 2.90 36.45
CA LEU A 15 -4.06 1.59 35.78
C LEU A 15 -4.58 1.69 34.34
N MET A 16 -5.63 2.48 34.11
CA MET A 16 -6.15 2.75 32.77
C MET A 16 -5.07 3.36 31.86
N GLN A 17 -4.30 4.34 32.34
CA GLN A 17 -3.21 4.92 31.54
C GLN A 17 -2.09 3.93 31.24
N ILE A 18 -1.75 3.04 32.18
CA ILE A 18 -0.76 1.99 31.96
C ILE A 18 -1.25 1.01 30.88
N VAL A 19 -2.53 0.60 30.92
CA VAL A 19 -3.13 -0.30 29.93
C VAL A 19 -3.19 0.35 28.54
N LEU A 20 -3.57 1.63 28.44
CA LEU A 20 -3.52 2.36 27.17
C LEU A 20 -2.09 2.47 26.64
N GLY A 21 -1.10 2.69 27.52
CA GLY A 21 0.32 2.67 27.17
C GLY A 21 0.81 1.30 26.69
N LEU A 22 0.34 0.20 27.29
CA LEU A 22 0.62 -1.16 26.82
C LEU A 22 0.04 -1.39 25.41
N GLY A 23 -1.20 -0.96 25.16
CA GLY A 23 -1.80 -1.00 23.83
C GLY A 23 -0.95 -0.27 22.80
N LEU A 24 -0.55 0.97 23.10
CA LEU A 24 0.25 1.82 22.22
C LEU A 24 1.64 1.25 21.90
N THR A 25 2.33 0.74 22.93
CA THR A 25 3.70 0.24 22.78
C THR A 25 3.76 -1.17 22.20
N GLY A 26 2.66 -1.92 22.27
CA GLY A 26 2.59 -3.32 21.85
C GLY A 26 2.32 -3.51 20.36
N TYR A 27 1.41 -2.73 19.77
CA TYR A 27 1.05 -2.91 18.35
C TYR A 27 2.21 -2.53 17.40
N LEU A 28 3.21 -1.80 17.88
CA LEU A 28 4.45 -1.51 17.15
C LEU A 28 5.30 -2.76 16.90
N LEU A 29 5.27 -3.73 17.84
CA LEU A 29 6.24 -4.82 17.91
C LEU A 29 6.23 -5.78 16.70
N PRO A 30 5.09 -6.08 16.06
CA PRO A 30 5.06 -6.81 14.80
C PRO A 30 5.85 -6.15 13.66
N TRP A 31 6.04 -4.82 13.73
CA TRP A 31 6.76 -4.02 12.74
C TRP A 31 6.23 -4.17 11.30
N ASP A 32 4.91 -4.20 11.18
CA ASP A 32 4.17 -4.17 9.93
C ASP A 32 3.82 -2.73 9.52
N GLN A 33 3.26 -2.54 8.32
CA GLN A 33 2.92 -1.20 7.80
C GLN A 33 2.03 -0.42 8.79
N LYS A 34 0.99 -1.07 9.34
CA LYS A 34 0.10 -0.42 10.30
C LYS A 34 0.84 0.00 11.56
N GLY A 35 1.63 -0.89 12.17
CA GLY A 35 2.36 -0.62 13.39
C GLY A 35 3.41 0.48 13.26
N TYR A 36 4.16 0.48 12.16
CA TYR A 36 5.17 1.51 11.88
C TYR A 36 4.55 2.91 11.79
N TYR A 37 3.55 3.08 10.92
CA TYR A 37 2.93 4.38 10.69
C TYR A 37 2.08 4.86 11.87
N ALA A 38 1.41 3.94 12.58
CA ALA A 38 0.70 4.32 13.79
C ALA A 38 1.67 4.76 14.91
N THR A 39 2.89 4.21 15.00
CA THR A 39 3.92 4.70 15.93
C THR A 39 4.47 6.05 15.53
N GLN A 40 4.65 6.31 14.23
CA GLN A 40 5.02 7.64 13.75
C GLN A 40 4.00 8.69 14.21
N VAL A 41 2.71 8.48 13.98
CA VAL A 41 1.65 9.40 14.42
C VAL A 41 1.65 9.58 15.94
N SER A 42 1.81 8.49 16.70
CA SER A 42 1.79 8.54 18.16
C SER A 42 2.97 9.32 18.76
N THR A 43 4.15 9.20 18.15
CA THR A 43 5.34 9.94 18.57
C THR A 43 5.34 11.38 18.05
N GLU A 44 4.66 11.70 16.95
CA GLU A 44 4.35 13.06 16.53
C GLU A 44 3.41 13.77 17.52
N ILE A 45 2.39 13.07 18.03
CA ILE A 45 1.53 13.58 19.13
C ILE A 45 2.38 13.87 20.38
N MET A 46 3.29 12.96 20.73
CA MET A 46 4.24 13.20 21.83
C MET A 46 5.12 14.43 21.55
N GLY A 47 5.56 14.60 20.31
CA GLY A 47 6.31 15.76 19.81
C GLY A 47 5.58 17.09 19.93
N ALA A 48 4.25 17.07 19.89
CA ALA A 48 3.40 18.24 20.10
C ALA A 48 3.30 18.69 21.57
N THR A 49 3.91 17.95 22.51
CA THR A 49 3.90 18.32 23.94
C THR A 49 4.61 19.66 24.14
N PRO A 50 3.97 20.63 24.83
CA PRO A 50 4.61 21.90 25.11
C PRO A 50 5.93 21.74 25.87
N VAL A 51 6.88 22.63 25.61
CA VAL A 51 8.19 22.75 26.28
C VAL A 51 9.19 21.62 25.96
N VAL A 52 8.78 20.35 26.03
CA VAL A 52 9.67 19.18 25.96
C VAL A 52 9.36 18.20 24.82
N GLY A 53 8.36 18.50 23.99
CA GLY A 53 7.85 17.61 22.95
C GLY A 53 8.91 17.10 21.98
N PRO A 54 9.69 17.98 21.31
CA PRO A 54 10.71 17.54 20.35
C PRO A 54 11.76 16.59 20.97
N GLN A 55 12.16 16.85 22.22
CA GLN A 55 13.12 16.00 22.93
C GLN A 55 12.51 14.65 23.30
N LEU A 56 11.23 14.61 23.70
CA LEU A 56 10.51 13.37 23.97
C LEU A 56 10.33 12.53 22.69
N GLN A 57 9.96 13.16 21.58
CA GLN A 57 9.82 12.49 20.28
C GLN A 57 11.17 11.91 19.83
N GLN A 58 12.25 12.68 19.89
CA GLN A 58 13.58 12.22 19.52
C GLN A 58 14.06 11.08 20.44
N LEU A 59 13.73 11.13 21.73
CA LEU A 59 14.02 10.05 22.67
C LEU A 59 13.22 8.78 22.35
N ALA A 60 11.96 8.90 21.97
CA ALA A 60 11.14 7.76 21.57
C ALA A 60 11.62 7.16 20.24
N GLN A 61 11.93 8.00 19.25
CA GLN A 61 12.42 7.59 17.93
C GLN A 61 13.82 6.96 18.02
N GLY A 62 14.71 7.54 18.83
CA GLY A 62 16.05 7.02 19.07
C GLY A 62 17.06 7.17 17.92
N GLY A 63 16.72 7.96 16.90
CA GLY A 63 17.56 8.24 15.74
C GLY A 63 16.92 9.30 14.84
N SER A 64 17.46 9.51 13.64
CA SER A 64 16.88 10.40 12.62
C SER A 64 15.67 9.80 11.90
N GLN A 65 15.50 8.48 11.97
CA GLN A 65 14.40 7.72 11.36
C GLN A 65 13.93 6.63 12.33
N TYR A 66 12.69 6.19 12.18
CA TYR A 66 12.17 5.06 12.93
C TYR A 66 12.83 3.77 12.43
N GLY A 67 13.35 2.98 13.36
CA GLY A 67 14.12 1.78 13.02
C GLY A 67 14.45 0.94 14.25
N HIS A 68 15.59 0.25 14.20
CA HIS A 68 16.00 -0.70 15.24
C HIS A 68 16.04 -0.09 16.66
N HIS A 69 16.53 1.14 16.80
CA HIS A 69 16.56 1.82 18.11
C HIS A 69 15.17 2.14 18.66
N THR A 70 14.22 2.50 17.79
CA THR A 70 12.82 2.69 18.18
C THR A 70 12.26 1.37 18.69
N LEU A 71 12.34 0.32 17.87
CA LEU A 71 11.76 -0.98 18.19
C LEU A 71 12.28 -1.57 19.51
N THR A 72 13.60 -1.55 19.71
CA THR A 72 14.22 -2.10 20.92
C THR A 72 13.86 -1.33 22.19
N ARG A 73 13.73 0.00 22.13
CA ARG A 73 13.28 0.83 23.27
C ARG A 73 11.83 0.56 23.63
N PHE A 74 10.96 0.52 22.63
CA PHE A 74 9.54 0.22 22.84
C PHE A 74 9.34 -1.23 23.30
N PHE A 75 10.13 -2.19 22.82
CA PHE A 75 10.13 -3.56 23.32
C PHE A 75 10.49 -3.61 24.81
N ALA A 76 11.57 -2.93 25.22
CA ALA A 76 11.96 -2.87 26.63
C ALA A 76 10.89 -2.20 27.50
N MET A 77 10.23 -1.15 26.99
CA MET A 77 9.12 -0.47 27.65
C MET A 77 7.90 -1.39 27.79
N HIS A 78 7.49 -2.06 26.71
CA HIS A 78 6.30 -2.88 26.63
C HIS A 78 6.42 -4.22 27.38
N ALA A 79 7.55 -4.91 27.24
CA ALA A 79 7.76 -6.22 27.85
C ALA A 79 8.30 -6.14 29.29
N GLY A 80 8.98 -5.04 29.65
CA GLY A 80 9.62 -4.87 30.95
C GLY A 80 8.93 -3.84 31.84
N ILE A 81 9.05 -2.56 31.48
CA ILE A 81 8.74 -1.44 32.39
C ILE A 81 7.23 -1.32 32.65
N LEU A 82 6.40 -1.33 31.60
CA LEU A 82 4.95 -1.17 31.72
C LEU A 82 4.28 -2.34 32.45
N PRO A 83 4.59 -3.63 32.17
CA PRO A 83 4.03 -4.75 32.93
C PRO A 83 4.45 -4.74 34.40
N ALA A 84 5.72 -4.43 34.71
CA ALA A 84 6.18 -4.32 36.09
C ALA A 84 5.42 -3.21 36.85
N THR A 85 5.22 -2.06 36.19
CA THR A 85 4.44 -0.95 36.75
C THR A 85 2.96 -1.33 36.92
N LEU A 86 2.37 -2.04 35.94
CA LEU A 86 1.00 -2.55 36.01
C LEU A 86 0.82 -3.47 37.23
N ILE A 87 1.72 -4.43 37.44
CA ILE A 87 1.67 -5.36 38.59
C ILE A 87 1.76 -4.59 39.91
N ALA A 88 2.68 -3.61 40.01
CA ALA A 88 2.85 -2.81 41.22
C ALA A 88 1.58 -2.01 41.57
N PHE A 89 1.01 -1.31 40.59
CA PHE A 89 -0.22 -0.53 40.78
C PHE A 89 -1.45 -1.42 40.97
N LEU A 90 -1.50 -2.60 40.35
CA LEU A 90 -2.59 -3.57 40.53
C LEU A 90 -2.57 -4.14 41.94
N ALA A 91 -1.40 -4.50 42.46
CA ALA A 91 -1.24 -4.93 43.84
C ALA A 91 -1.68 -3.84 44.83
N LEU A 92 -1.31 -2.58 44.56
CA LEU A 92 -1.75 -1.43 45.37
C LEU A 92 -3.26 -1.23 45.30
N HIS A 93 -3.86 -1.30 44.11
CA HIS A 93 -5.30 -1.19 43.90
C HIS A 93 -6.06 -2.28 44.68
N ILE A 94 -5.62 -3.54 44.57
CA ILE A 94 -6.20 -4.67 45.33
C ILE A 94 -6.00 -4.48 46.84
N ALA A 95 -4.84 -4.01 47.30
CA ALA A 95 -4.58 -3.80 48.72
C ALA A 95 -5.49 -2.73 49.34
N VAL A 96 -5.73 -1.61 48.62
CA VAL A 96 -6.65 -0.55 49.05
C VAL A 96 -8.09 -1.09 49.08
N PHE A 97 -8.51 -1.76 48.01
CA PHE A 97 -9.82 -2.39 47.93
C PHE A 97 -10.07 -3.39 49.07
N ARG A 98 -9.13 -4.30 49.35
CA ARG A 98 -9.25 -5.30 50.42
C ARG A 98 -9.34 -4.70 51.81
N ARG A 99 -8.76 -3.52 52.05
CA ARG A 99 -8.84 -2.83 53.34
C ARG A 99 -10.18 -2.14 53.59
N HIS A 100 -10.92 -1.78 52.55
CA HIS A 100 -12.13 -0.96 52.67
C HIS A 100 -13.44 -1.68 52.29
N GLY A 101 -13.34 -2.85 51.66
CA GLY A 101 -14.50 -3.65 51.26
C GLY A 101 -15.17 -3.18 49.97
N ILE A 102 -16.12 -3.98 49.48
CA ILE A 102 -16.85 -3.74 48.24
C ILE A 102 -17.99 -2.73 48.48
N HIS A 103 -18.17 -1.78 47.57
CA HIS A 103 -19.36 -0.92 47.60
C HIS A 103 -20.55 -1.65 46.97
N VAL A 104 -21.52 -2.06 47.79
CA VAL A 104 -22.74 -2.73 47.32
C VAL A 104 -23.83 -1.69 47.01
N PRO A 105 -24.58 -1.78 45.90
CA PRO A 105 -25.64 -0.82 45.55
C PRO A 105 -26.76 -0.72 46.58
N ASP A 106 -27.03 -1.81 47.31
CA ASP A 106 -28.04 -1.88 48.34
C ASP A 106 -27.55 -2.81 49.47
N LYS A 107 -27.07 -2.21 50.57
CA LYS A 107 -26.49 -2.97 51.70
C LYS A 107 -27.54 -3.75 52.48
N ASP A 108 -28.81 -3.37 52.34
CA ASP A 108 -29.92 -3.91 53.14
C ASP A 108 -30.65 -5.06 52.44
N ARG A 109 -30.32 -5.33 51.15
CA ARG A 109 -31.08 -6.24 50.28
C ARG A 109 -30.55 -7.67 50.20
N ALA A 110 -29.30 -7.91 50.60
CA ALA A 110 -28.72 -9.25 50.65
C ALA A 110 -27.70 -9.37 51.80
N PRO A 111 -27.73 -10.46 52.59
CA PRO A 111 -26.75 -10.68 53.65
C PRO A 111 -25.35 -10.84 53.04
N GLU A 112 -24.33 -10.34 53.73
CA GLU A 112 -22.93 -10.56 53.36
C GLU A 112 -22.63 -12.08 53.36
N THR A 113 -22.16 -12.60 52.22
CA THR A 113 -21.76 -14.00 52.07
C THR A 113 -20.24 -14.12 51.98
N THR A 114 -19.69 -15.31 52.25
CA THR A 114 -18.27 -15.57 52.04
C THR A 114 -17.92 -15.56 50.54
N PHE A 115 -16.73 -15.05 50.20
CA PHE A 115 -16.24 -15.04 48.81
C PHE A 115 -16.07 -16.46 48.25
N TRP A 116 -15.56 -17.37 49.07
CA TRP A 116 -15.50 -18.79 48.75
C TRP A 116 -16.73 -19.51 49.32
N PRO A 117 -17.35 -20.47 48.58
CA PRO A 117 -17.01 -20.90 47.21
C PRO A 117 -17.79 -20.17 46.11
N ASP A 118 -18.95 -19.58 46.44
CA ASP A 118 -19.95 -19.18 45.46
C ASP A 118 -19.48 -18.06 44.51
N GLN A 119 -18.82 -17.02 45.03
CA GLN A 119 -18.33 -15.92 44.19
C GLN A 119 -17.17 -16.38 43.30
N VAL A 120 -16.26 -17.20 43.84
CA VAL A 120 -15.16 -17.78 43.05
C VAL A 120 -15.67 -18.64 41.90
N LEU A 121 -16.73 -19.43 42.12
CA LEU A 121 -17.34 -20.22 41.06
C LEU A 121 -17.97 -19.32 39.97
N LYS A 122 -18.70 -18.26 40.35
CA LYS A 122 -19.28 -17.29 39.41
C LYS A 122 -18.21 -16.58 38.59
N ASP A 123 -17.14 -16.11 39.25
CA ASP A 123 -16.00 -15.47 38.61
C ASP A 123 -15.29 -16.46 37.67
N GLY A 124 -15.14 -17.72 38.09
CA GLY A 124 -14.55 -18.79 37.26
C GLY A 124 -15.36 -19.06 35.98
N ILE A 125 -16.69 -19.13 36.08
CA ILE A 125 -17.58 -19.29 34.92
C ILE A 125 -17.47 -18.07 33.98
N ALA A 126 -17.46 -16.85 34.53
CA ALA A 126 -17.31 -15.64 33.74
C ALA A 126 -15.94 -15.59 33.02
N CYS A 127 -14.85 -15.92 33.72
CA CYS A 127 -13.51 -16.03 33.14
C CYS A 127 -13.45 -17.09 32.04
N LEU A 128 -14.09 -18.24 32.22
CA LEU A 128 -14.17 -19.29 31.21
C LEU A 128 -14.93 -18.81 29.97
N ALA A 129 -16.03 -18.08 30.14
CA ALA A 129 -16.80 -17.52 29.03
C ALA A 129 -15.99 -16.48 28.24
N VAL A 130 -15.26 -15.59 28.93
CA VAL A 130 -14.34 -14.63 28.29
C VAL A 130 -13.23 -15.36 27.55
N LEU A 131 -12.58 -16.36 28.17
CA LEU A 131 -11.53 -17.16 27.54
C LEU A 131 -12.03 -17.89 26.29
N ALA A 132 -13.20 -18.53 26.36
CA ALA A 132 -13.81 -19.22 25.23
C ALA A 132 -14.11 -18.25 24.07
N THR A 133 -14.58 -17.04 24.39
CA THR A 133 -14.84 -15.99 23.39
C THR A 133 -13.55 -15.55 22.71
N VAL A 134 -12.49 -15.28 23.49
CA VAL A 134 -11.18 -14.88 22.95
C VAL A 134 -10.59 -16.00 22.09
N LEU A 135 -10.62 -17.25 22.55
CA LEU A 135 -10.13 -18.40 21.77
C LEU A 135 -10.91 -18.58 20.47
N ALA A 136 -12.23 -18.45 20.49
CA ALA A 136 -13.04 -18.50 19.28
C ALA A 136 -12.62 -17.42 18.28
N LEU A 137 -12.47 -16.16 18.74
CA LEU A 137 -12.00 -15.07 17.88
C LEU A 137 -10.61 -15.35 17.31
N THR A 138 -9.67 -15.85 18.11
CA THR A 138 -8.32 -16.19 17.66
C THR A 138 -8.31 -17.30 16.62
N ILE A 139 -9.13 -18.34 16.78
CA ILE A 139 -9.18 -19.47 15.84
C ILE A 139 -9.87 -19.08 14.53
N PHE A 140 -10.98 -18.34 14.59
CA PHE A 140 -11.80 -18.05 13.41
C PHE A 140 -11.37 -16.80 12.63
N LYS A 141 -10.82 -15.79 13.32
CA LYS A 141 -10.40 -14.52 12.69
C LYS A 141 -8.88 -14.38 12.62
N GLY A 142 -8.15 -14.98 13.56
CA GLY A 142 -6.70 -14.79 13.69
C GLY A 142 -6.33 -13.37 14.14
N ALA A 143 -5.04 -13.15 14.38
CA ALA A 143 -4.49 -11.81 14.51
C ALA A 143 -4.13 -11.31 13.10
N GLU A 144 -4.62 -10.12 12.75
CA GLU A 144 -4.28 -9.48 11.48
C GLU A 144 -2.80 -9.06 11.50
N LEU A 145 -2.04 -9.49 10.50
CA LEU A 145 -0.63 -9.14 10.29
C LEU A 145 -0.53 -8.60 8.87
N ALA A 146 -0.18 -7.31 8.75
CA ALA A 146 0.03 -6.70 7.44
C ALA A 146 1.45 -7.04 6.92
N ALA A 147 1.72 -6.66 5.67
CA ALA A 147 3.06 -6.75 5.11
C ALA A 147 4.09 -5.99 5.99
N PRO A 148 5.36 -6.44 6.02
CA PRO A 148 6.42 -5.75 6.74
C PRO A 148 6.52 -4.28 6.37
N ALA A 149 6.81 -3.44 7.37
CA ALA A 149 6.84 -2.00 7.17
C ALA A 149 7.90 -1.57 6.15
N ASP A 150 7.49 -0.76 5.16
CA ASP A 150 8.40 -0.12 4.21
C ASP A 150 8.33 1.41 4.36
N PRO A 151 9.31 2.04 5.03
CA PRO A 151 9.37 3.50 5.18
C PRO A 151 9.54 4.29 3.88
N SER A 152 9.90 3.63 2.77
CA SER A 152 10.10 4.30 1.48
C SER A 152 8.79 4.50 0.70
N GLU A 153 7.69 3.91 1.18
CA GLU A 153 6.39 3.99 0.55
C GLU A 153 5.33 4.49 1.54
N ALA A 154 4.67 5.60 1.22
CA ALA A 154 3.64 6.16 2.07
C ALA A 154 2.43 5.21 2.20
N TYR A 155 1.92 5.04 3.43
CA TYR A 155 0.75 4.22 3.72
C TYR A 155 -0.45 5.09 4.13
N SER A 156 -1.39 5.30 3.21
CA SER A 156 -2.58 6.14 3.43
C SER A 156 -3.61 5.51 4.38
N ALA A 157 -3.57 4.19 4.56
CA ALA A 157 -4.44 3.44 5.47
C ALA A 157 -3.91 3.33 6.91
N ALA A 158 -2.95 4.16 7.30
CA ALA A 158 -2.52 4.26 8.68
C ALA A 158 -3.69 4.70 9.59
N ARG A 159 -4.17 3.79 10.44
CA ARG A 159 -5.18 4.04 11.47
C ARG A 159 -4.72 3.43 12.79
N PRO A 160 -4.98 4.08 13.93
CA PRO A 160 -4.73 3.46 15.21
C PRO A 160 -5.74 2.32 15.45
N GLU A 161 -5.51 1.54 16.49
CA GLU A 161 -6.43 0.48 16.87
C GLU A 161 -7.83 0.99 17.23
N TRP A 162 -8.82 0.10 17.16
CA TRP A 162 -10.23 0.42 17.34
C TRP A 162 -10.55 1.21 18.62
N TYR A 163 -9.79 0.99 19.70
CA TYR A 163 -9.92 1.69 20.97
C TYR A 163 -9.37 3.14 20.96
N PHE A 164 -8.76 3.58 19.87
CA PHE A 164 -8.29 4.96 19.64
C PHE A 164 -8.93 5.63 18.40
N LEU A 165 -9.79 4.93 17.65
CA LEU A 165 -10.43 5.48 16.45
C LEU A 165 -11.26 6.74 16.73
N PHE A 166 -11.91 6.82 17.89
CA PHE A 166 -12.66 8.02 18.27
C PHE A 166 -11.77 9.27 18.32
N LEU A 167 -10.56 9.13 18.86
CA LEU A 167 -9.60 10.24 18.98
C LEU A 167 -9.05 10.60 17.61
N PHE A 168 -8.72 9.60 16.79
CA PHE A 168 -8.32 9.82 15.40
C PHE A 168 -9.37 10.61 14.61
N GLN A 169 -10.63 10.20 14.66
CA GLN A 169 -11.71 10.89 13.95
C GLN A 169 -11.95 12.30 14.50
N PHE A 170 -11.78 12.49 15.81
CA PHE A 170 -11.88 13.81 16.42
C PHE A 170 -10.77 14.76 15.94
N LEU A 171 -9.53 14.29 15.84
CA LEU A 171 -8.39 15.07 15.38
C LEU A 171 -8.51 15.52 13.91
N ARG A 172 -9.27 14.77 13.09
CA ARG A 172 -9.52 15.09 11.68
C ARG A 172 -10.60 16.15 11.43
N PHE A 173 -11.26 16.65 12.48
CA PHE A 173 -12.18 17.76 12.28
C PHE A 173 -11.41 19.04 11.96
N GLU A 174 -11.81 19.73 10.88
CA GLU A 174 -11.16 20.95 10.39
C GLU A 174 -10.93 21.99 11.49
N TRP A 175 -11.93 22.20 12.36
CA TRP A 175 -11.80 23.14 13.48
C TRP A 175 -10.79 22.70 14.54
N VAL A 176 -10.58 21.39 14.74
CA VAL A 176 -9.57 20.85 15.67
C VAL A 176 -8.19 20.95 15.06
N GLU A 177 -8.06 20.58 13.79
CA GLU A 177 -6.82 20.68 13.01
C GLU A 177 -6.30 22.12 12.99
N HIS A 178 -7.19 23.11 12.80
CA HIS A 178 -6.85 24.53 12.88
C HIS A 178 -6.33 25.00 14.24
N GLN A 179 -6.77 24.38 15.35
CA GLN A 179 -6.25 24.70 16.70
C GLN A 179 -4.91 24.00 17.00
N GLY A 180 -4.49 23.07 16.14
CA GLY A 180 -3.23 22.36 16.23
C GLY A 180 -3.30 21.04 17.01
N LEU A 181 -2.34 20.16 16.72
CA LEU A 181 -2.28 18.80 17.27
C LEU A 181 -2.23 18.76 18.80
N ALA A 182 -1.51 19.69 19.43
CA ALA A 182 -1.40 19.78 20.89
C ALA A 182 -2.76 20.04 21.56
N PHE A 183 -3.62 20.86 20.93
CA PHE A 183 -4.95 21.13 21.45
C PHE A 183 -5.82 19.88 21.46
N GLY A 184 -5.92 19.22 20.31
CA GLY A 184 -6.79 18.05 20.15
C GLY A 184 -6.31 16.80 20.88
N ALA A 185 -4.99 16.55 20.91
CA ALA A 185 -4.43 15.31 21.42
C ALA A 185 -3.89 15.38 22.86
N ILE A 186 -3.61 16.58 23.39
CA ILE A 186 -3.03 16.75 24.72
C ILE A 186 -3.98 17.52 25.64
N TYR A 187 -4.36 18.74 25.27
CA TYR A 187 -5.15 19.60 26.16
C TYR A 187 -6.56 19.06 26.38
N LEU A 188 -7.25 18.62 25.32
CA LEU A 188 -8.62 18.13 25.46
C LEU A 188 -8.70 16.78 26.21
N PRO A 189 -7.92 15.73 25.87
CA PRO A 189 -7.88 14.51 26.67
C PRO A 189 -7.39 14.77 28.11
N GLY A 190 -6.45 15.70 28.30
CA GLY A 190 -6.01 16.15 29.61
C GLY A 190 -7.12 16.80 30.43
N ALA A 191 -7.96 17.63 29.80
CA ALA A 191 -9.12 18.23 30.44
C ALA A 191 -10.19 17.19 30.79
N LEU A 192 -10.47 16.23 29.90
CA LEU A 192 -11.37 15.10 30.17
C LEU A 192 -10.85 14.27 31.37
N MET A 193 -9.55 13.98 31.39
CA MET A 193 -8.91 13.27 32.50
C MET A 193 -8.98 14.07 33.80
N ALA A 194 -8.80 15.40 33.76
CA ALA A 194 -8.94 16.25 34.94
C ALA A 194 -10.36 16.20 35.52
N VAL A 195 -11.39 16.18 34.66
CA VAL A 195 -12.78 15.98 35.10
C VAL A 195 -12.95 14.61 35.75
N LEU A 196 -12.41 13.53 35.14
CA LEU A 196 -12.43 12.19 35.72
C LEU A 196 -11.79 12.17 37.12
N VAL A 197 -10.60 12.74 37.28
CA VAL A 197 -9.91 12.85 38.59
C VAL A 197 -10.76 13.59 39.63
N ALA A 198 -11.50 14.63 39.22
CA ALA A 198 -12.37 15.41 40.09
C ALA A 198 -13.70 14.72 40.44
N MET A 199 -14.13 13.69 39.70
CA MET A 199 -15.44 13.05 39.87
C MET A 199 -15.76 12.60 41.31
N PRO A 200 -14.86 11.93 42.06
CA PRO A 200 -15.17 11.51 43.43
C PRO A 200 -15.44 12.68 44.39
N ILE A 201 -14.92 13.87 44.08
CA ILE A 201 -15.13 15.09 44.86
C ILE A 201 -16.44 15.76 44.45
N LEU A 202 -16.68 15.90 43.14
CA LEU A 202 -17.90 16.48 42.59
C LEU A 202 -19.14 15.64 42.94
N GLY A 203 -19.00 14.31 42.92
CA GLY A 203 -20.08 13.35 43.19
C GLY A 203 -20.61 13.35 44.63
N ARG A 204 -19.97 14.10 45.55
CA ARG A 204 -20.46 14.25 46.94
C ARG A 204 -21.78 15.01 47.03
N TRP A 205 -22.10 15.81 46.01
CA TRP A 205 -23.30 16.63 45.94
C TRP A 205 -24.28 16.00 44.94
N ARG A 206 -25.60 16.09 45.17
CA ARG A 206 -26.60 15.52 44.24
C ARG A 206 -26.45 16.03 42.81
N ALA A 207 -26.26 17.35 42.65
CA ALA A 207 -26.04 17.96 41.33
C ALA A 207 -24.74 17.49 40.67
N GLY A 208 -23.66 17.33 41.45
CA GLY A 208 -22.38 16.84 40.94
C GLY A 208 -22.41 15.35 40.59
N HIS A 209 -23.18 14.54 41.30
CA HIS A 209 -23.43 13.14 40.90
C HIS A 209 -24.17 13.06 39.56
N VAL A 210 -25.23 13.86 39.38
CA VAL A 210 -25.95 13.95 38.10
C VAL A 210 -25.00 14.43 36.99
N PHE A 211 -24.18 15.44 37.25
CA PHE A 211 -23.17 15.91 36.31
C PHE A 211 -22.19 14.80 35.89
N ASN A 212 -21.62 14.05 36.85
CA ASN A 212 -20.69 12.96 36.55
C ASN A 212 -21.34 11.89 35.66
N VAL A 213 -22.58 11.50 35.98
CA VAL A 213 -23.32 10.49 35.24
C VAL A 213 -23.64 10.95 33.81
N VAL A 214 -24.11 12.19 33.65
CA VAL A 214 -24.37 12.78 32.32
C VAL A 214 -23.07 12.92 31.53
N PHE A 215 -21.98 13.38 32.16
CA PHE A 215 -20.68 13.54 31.52
C PHE A 215 -20.13 12.19 31.03
N LEU A 216 -20.19 11.13 31.84
CA LEU A 216 -19.77 9.79 31.42
C LEU A 216 -20.62 9.26 30.27
N MET A 217 -21.95 9.42 30.33
CA MET A 217 -22.83 9.01 29.23
C MET A 217 -22.51 9.76 27.93
N LEU A 218 -22.34 11.08 27.99
CA LEU A 218 -21.98 11.90 26.82
C LEU A 218 -20.60 11.53 26.28
N THR A 219 -19.62 11.25 27.16
CA THR A 219 -18.27 10.83 26.74
C THR A 219 -18.31 9.46 26.06
N MET A 220 -19.03 8.48 26.63
CA MET A 220 -19.19 7.17 26.02
C MET A 220 -19.95 7.23 24.69
N LEU A 221 -21.02 8.04 24.62
CA LEU A 221 -21.77 8.26 23.38
C LEU A 221 -20.90 8.95 22.33
N GLY A 222 -20.06 9.91 22.74
CA GLY A 222 -19.07 10.55 21.88
C GLY A 222 -18.04 9.55 21.35
N ILE A 223 -17.45 8.70 22.21
CA ILE A 223 -16.50 7.65 21.81
C ILE A 223 -17.13 6.70 20.80
N VAL A 224 -18.32 6.17 21.09
CA VAL A 224 -19.03 5.24 20.18
C VAL A 224 -19.40 5.94 18.87
N GLY A 225 -19.96 7.14 18.94
CA GLY A 225 -20.38 7.90 17.76
C GLY A 225 -19.22 8.28 16.85
N LEU A 226 -18.10 8.74 17.41
CA LEU A 226 -16.90 9.07 16.65
C LEU A 226 -16.22 7.82 16.09
N THR A 227 -16.21 6.71 16.83
CA THR A 227 -15.69 5.43 16.31
C THR A 227 -16.52 4.95 15.13
N ALA A 228 -17.85 5.00 15.23
CA ALA A 228 -18.75 4.64 14.14
C ALA A 228 -18.58 5.57 12.92
N LEU A 229 -18.38 6.86 13.15
CA LEU A 229 -18.09 7.82 12.09
C LEU A 229 -16.73 7.53 11.41
N ALA A 230 -15.70 7.19 12.19
CA ALA A 230 -14.39 6.78 11.67
C ALA A 230 -14.53 5.59 10.72
N LEU A 231 -15.19 4.52 11.19
CA LEU A 231 -15.41 3.31 10.39
C LEU A 231 -16.23 3.59 9.14
N LYS A 232 -17.24 4.47 9.22
CA LYS A 232 -18.05 4.88 8.07
C LYS A 232 -17.22 5.66 7.04
N ASN A 233 -16.38 6.58 7.49
CA ASN A 233 -15.52 7.38 6.62
C ASN A 233 -14.48 6.51 5.93
N ASP A 234 -13.83 5.62 6.69
CA ASP A 234 -12.85 4.68 6.16
C ASP A 234 -13.49 3.71 5.15
N ALA A 235 -14.71 3.23 5.41
CA ALA A 235 -15.45 2.38 4.47
C ALA A 235 -15.92 3.11 3.19
N ALA A 236 -15.91 4.45 3.17
CA ALA A 236 -16.28 5.25 2.02
C ALA A 236 -15.08 5.83 1.26
N ASP A 237 -13.86 5.68 1.80
CA ASP A 237 -12.62 6.23 1.26
C ASP A 237 -11.96 5.21 0.31
N PRO A 238 -11.95 5.45 -1.01
CA PRO A 238 -11.38 4.52 -1.98
C PRO A 238 -9.86 4.36 -1.82
N ASP A 239 -9.15 5.41 -1.38
CA ASP A 239 -7.70 5.34 -1.18
C ASP A 239 -7.37 4.48 0.05
N PHE A 240 -8.20 4.57 1.10
CA PHE A 240 -8.10 3.70 2.27
C PHE A 240 -8.31 2.24 1.88
N ILE A 241 -9.40 1.94 1.14
CA ILE A 241 -9.72 0.57 0.72
C ILE A 241 -8.60 0.00 -0.16
N ALA A 242 -8.10 0.77 -1.12
CA ALA A 242 -7.02 0.35 -2.00
C ALA A 242 -5.71 0.08 -1.21
N ALA A 243 -5.36 0.93 -0.25
CA ALA A 243 -4.16 0.76 0.55
C ALA A 243 -4.24 -0.45 1.51
N VAL A 244 -5.40 -0.70 2.11
CA VAL A 244 -5.62 -1.92 2.93
C VAL A 244 -5.52 -3.17 2.05
N GLN A 245 -6.15 -3.17 0.88
CA GLN A 245 -6.08 -4.30 -0.04
C GLN A 245 -4.64 -4.55 -0.52
N GLN A 246 -3.91 -3.49 -0.90
CA GLN A 246 -2.51 -3.62 -1.31
C GLN A 246 -1.64 -4.20 -0.19
N ALA A 247 -1.82 -3.75 1.06
CA ALA A 247 -1.05 -4.27 2.20
C ALA A 247 -1.36 -5.75 2.48
N HIS A 248 -2.60 -6.19 2.21
CA HIS A 248 -3.00 -7.60 2.29
C HIS A 248 -2.43 -8.44 1.14
N ASP A 249 -2.47 -7.92 -0.09
CA ASP A 249 -1.91 -8.61 -1.24
C ASP A 249 -0.39 -8.78 -1.10
N ASP A 250 0.29 -7.75 -0.57
CA ASP A 250 1.70 -7.80 -0.21
C ASP A 250 2.00 -8.82 0.89
N SER A 251 1.13 -8.95 1.90
CA SER A 251 1.32 -9.91 2.99
C SER A 251 1.22 -11.35 2.47
N ILE A 252 0.32 -11.62 1.53
CA ILE A 252 0.23 -12.92 0.87
C ILE A 252 1.43 -13.14 -0.05
N ARG A 253 1.86 -12.09 -0.78
CA ARG A 253 3.01 -12.19 -1.70
C ARG A 253 4.29 -12.50 -0.95
N ILE A 254 4.54 -11.82 0.17
CA ILE A 254 5.77 -12.00 0.94
C ILE A 254 5.86 -13.39 1.57
N GLU A 255 4.74 -13.96 2.02
CA GLU A 255 4.70 -15.36 2.49
C GLU A 255 5.17 -16.31 1.40
N LYS A 256 4.62 -16.18 0.18
CA LYS A 256 5.05 -16.99 -0.98
C LYS A 256 6.51 -16.78 -1.35
N LEU A 257 7.02 -15.55 -1.24
CA LEU A 257 8.42 -15.25 -1.52
C LEU A 257 9.35 -15.87 -0.45
N ALA A 258 8.94 -15.84 0.81
CA ALA A 258 9.69 -16.41 1.92
C ALA A 258 9.76 -17.95 1.88
N GLU A 259 8.76 -18.61 1.28
CA GLU A 259 8.73 -20.06 1.07
C GLU A 259 9.66 -20.55 -0.06
N ARG A 260 10.21 -19.64 -0.89
CA ARG A 260 11.18 -20.02 -1.94
C ARG A 260 12.43 -20.65 -1.30
N PRO A 261 13.18 -21.49 -2.03
CA PRO A 261 14.41 -22.10 -1.51
C PRO A 261 15.47 -21.10 -1.00
N ALA A 262 15.44 -19.86 -1.52
CA ALA A 262 16.31 -18.78 -1.07
C ALA A 262 15.95 -18.24 0.34
N GLY A 263 14.72 -18.45 0.81
CA GLY A 263 14.23 -18.02 2.12
C GLY A 263 14.19 -16.50 2.29
N ILE A 264 14.17 -16.05 3.56
CA ILE A 264 14.25 -14.64 3.92
C ILE A 264 15.73 -14.22 3.96
N PRO A 265 16.13 -13.19 3.21
CA PRO A 265 17.53 -12.74 3.17
C PRO A 265 17.92 -11.97 4.43
N LEU A 266 19.23 -11.75 4.65
CA LEU A 266 19.76 -11.13 5.86
C LEU A 266 19.35 -9.66 6.02
N GLU A 267 19.06 -8.98 4.91
CA GLU A 267 18.53 -7.62 4.86
C GLU A 267 17.09 -7.52 5.43
N GLY A 268 16.41 -8.66 5.59
CA GLY A 268 15.07 -8.77 6.17
C GLY A 268 13.97 -8.95 5.14
N ALA A 269 12.77 -9.27 5.64
CA ALA A 269 11.63 -9.66 4.81
C ALA A 269 11.19 -8.57 3.81
N VAL A 270 11.24 -7.29 4.18
CA VAL A 270 10.89 -6.16 3.29
C VAL A 270 11.66 -6.20 1.96
N SER A 271 12.91 -6.69 1.99
CA SER A 271 13.74 -6.76 0.79
C SER A 271 13.20 -7.74 -0.26
N LEU A 272 12.41 -8.75 0.15
CA LEU A 272 11.70 -9.66 -0.76
C LEU A 272 10.73 -8.88 -1.63
N LEU A 273 9.89 -8.04 -1.02
CA LEU A 273 8.94 -7.20 -1.76
C LEU A 273 9.67 -6.15 -2.62
N ARG A 274 10.74 -5.53 -2.10
CA ARG A 274 11.55 -4.56 -2.86
C ARG A 274 12.32 -5.17 -4.04
N ALA A 275 12.49 -6.48 -4.07
CA ALA A 275 13.15 -7.20 -5.16
C ALA A 275 12.16 -7.94 -6.05
N ASP A 276 10.86 -7.85 -5.75
CA ASP A 276 9.82 -8.55 -6.50
C ASP A 276 9.26 -7.65 -7.62
N PRO A 277 9.41 -8.04 -8.91
CA PRO A 277 8.84 -7.27 -10.01
C PRO A 277 7.32 -7.14 -9.90
N GLN A 278 6.63 -8.15 -9.35
CA GLN A 278 5.16 -8.15 -9.27
C GLN A 278 4.64 -7.11 -8.26
N SER A 279 5.32 -6.93 -7.12
CA SER A 279 4.98 -5.88 -6.16
C SER A 279 5.47 -4.49 -6.57
N GLN A 280 6.71 -4.36 -7.07
CA GLN A 280 7.33 -3.05 -7.32
C GLN A 280 7.00 -2.47 -8.71
N GLY A 281 6.84 -3.32 -9.73
CA GLY A 281 6.54 -2.90 -11.10
C GLY A 281 5.33 -1.97 -11.22
N PRO A 282 4.15 -2.31 -10.65
CA PRO A 282 2.99 -1.43 -10.68
C PRO A 282 3.23 -0.08 -10.00
N ARG A 283 3.98 -0.08 -8.88
CA ARG A 283 4.30 1.15 -8.12
C ARG A 283 5.23 2.06 -8.92
N LEU A 284 6.27 1.47 -9.51
CA LEU A 284 7.21 2.18 -10.38
C LEU A 284 6.50 2.74 -11.61
N PHE A 285 5.58 1.98 -12.21
CA PHE A 285 4.78 2.43 -13.34
C PHE A 285 3.82 3.55 -12.93
N ALA A 286 3.09 3.41 -11.83
CA ALA A 286 2.16 4.42 -11.32
C ALA A 286 2.87 5.75 -11.02
N ARG A 287 4.07 5.69 -10.44
CA ARG A 287 4.86 6.86 -10.08
C ARG A 287 5.46 7.58 -11.29
N ASN A 288 5.93 6.83 -12.29
CA ASN A 288 6.79 7.38 -13.34
C ASN A 288 6.14 7.41 -14.73
N CYS A 289 5.23 6.49 -15.03
CA CYS A 289 4.71 6.25 -16.37
C CYS A 289 3.22 6.57 -16.51
N ALA A 290 2.41 6.31 -15.46
CA ALA A 290 0.97 6.53 -15.47
C ALA A 290 0.49 7.97 -15.77
N PRO A 291 1.27 9.05 -15.54
CA PRO A 291 0.85 10.38 -15.96
C PRO A 291 0.65 10.53 -17.48
N CYS A 292 1.37 9.74 -18.29
CA CYS A 292 1.29 9.79 -19.76
C CYS A 292 0.73 8.51 -20.37
N HIS A 293 0.97 7.36 -19.75
CA HIS A 293 0.51 6.08 -20.22
C HIS A 293 -0.72 5.60 -19.45
N ARG A 294 -1.74 5.18 -20.19
CA ARG A 294 -2.75 4.29 -19.65
C ARG A 294 -2.35 2.87 -19.99
N TYR A 295 -2.30 2.01 -18.99
CA TYR A 295 -1.96 0.61 -19.18
C TYR A 295 -3.22 -0.20 -18.88
N ASP A 296 -3.96 -0.47 -19.97
CA ASP A 296 -5.14 -1.35 -20.10
C ASP A 296 -6.31 -1.18 -19.10
N GLY A 297 -6.53 0.03 -18.60
CA GLY A 297 -7.57 0.31 -17.59
C GLY A 297 -6.94 0.81 -16.29
N HIS A 298 -7.71 0.85 -15.21
CA HIS A 298 -7.25 1.37 -13.91
C HIS A 298 -6.34 0.39 -13.13
N ASP A 299 -6.12 -0.84 -13.63
CA ASP A 299 -5.54 -1.96 -12.87
C ASP A 299 -4.08 -2.30 -13.24
N GLY A 300 -3.50 -1.62 -14.24
CA GLY A 300 -2.06 -1.64 -14.45
C GLY A 300 -1.48 -2.99 -14.86
N THR A 301 -2.24 -3.94 -15.40
CA THR A 301 -1.65 -5.13 -16.04
C THR A 301 -1.82 -5.01 -17.55
N GLY A 302 -0.80 -5.25 -18.35
CA GLY A 302 -0.90 -4.90 -19.76
C GLY A 302 -0.09 -5.80 -20.66
N LYS A 303 -0.50 -5.74 -21.92
CA LYS A 303 -0.14 -6.71 -22.95
C LYS A 303 0.90 -6.16 -23.90
N PHE A 304 1.65 -5.13 -23.49
CA PHE A 304 2.68 -4.54 -24.35
C PHE A 304 3.60 -5.64 -24.89
N GLY A 305 3.84 -5.65 -26.19
CA GLY A 305 4.73 -6.61 -26.84
C GLY A 305 4.22 -8.06 -26.91
N THR A 306 2.96 -8.37 -26.56
CA THR A 306 2.38 -9.69 -26.82
C THR A 306 1.94 -9.82 -28.29
N PRO A 307 1.64 -11.04 -28.78
CA PRO A 307 1.07 -11.22 -30.13
C PRO A 307 -0.20 -10.40 -30.34
N GLU A 308 -1.10 -10.33 -29.35
CA GLU A 308 -2.36 -9.58 -29.44
C GLU A 308 -2.11 -8.08 -29.59
N TRP A 309 -1.20 -7.53 -28.79
CA TRP A 309 -0.80 -6.14 -28.88
C TRP A 309 -0.14 -5.83 -30.22
N THR A 310 0.72 -6.73 -30.70
CA THR A 310 1.38 -6.58 -32.00
C THR A 310 0.36 -6.58 -33.14
N LYS A 311 -0.63 -7.48 -33.10
CA LYS A 311 -1.73 -7.50 -34.07
C LYS A 311 -2.55 -6.21 -34.04
N ALA A 312 -2.85 -5.68 -32.84
CA ALA A 312 -3.55 -4.41 -32.70
C ALA A 312 -2.76 -3.25 -33.32
N VAL A 313 -1.45 -3.17 -33.05
CA VAL A 313 -0.55 -2.16 -33.62
C VAL A 313 -0.47 -2.23 -35.15
N LEU A 314 -0.40 -3.43 -35.72
CA LEU A 314 -0.33 -3.63 -37.17
C LEU A 314 -1.66 -3.32 -37.89
N SER A 315 -2.78 -3.62 -37.26
CA SER A 315 -4.12 -3.50 -37.87
C SER A 315 -4.83 -2.17 -37.62
N ASP A 316 -4.58 -1.55 -36.46
CA ASP A 316 -5.14 -0.25 -36.07
C ASP A 316 -4.18 0.48 -35.12
N PHE A 317 -3.11 1.05 -35.69
CA PHE A 317 -2.11 1.79 -34.93
C PHE A 317 -2.73 2.95 -34.14
N LYS A 318 -3.54 3.79 -34.81
CA LYS A 318 -4.13 4.98 -34.18
C LYS A 318 -5.09 4.62 -33.06
N GLY A 319 -5.94 3.59 -33.25
CA GLY A 319 -6.84 3.11 -32.21
C GLY A 319 -6.09 2.53 -31.01
N THR A 320 -5.01 1.78 -31.24
CA THR A 320 -4.18 1.19 -30.17
C THR A 320 -3.56 2.25 -29.27
N PHE A 321 -3.18 3.41 -29.81
CA PHE A 321 -2.54 4.50 -29.07
C PHE A 321 -3.46 5.71 -28.82
N ALA A 322 -4.77 5.59 -29.01
CA ALA A 322 -5.72 6.69 -28.88
C ALA A 322 -5.69 7.40 -27.51
N ALA A 323 -5.24 6.72 -26.45
CA ALA A 323 -5.04 7.32 -25.13
C ALA A 323 -4.09 8.54 -25.14
N LEU A 324 -3.14 8.60 -26.09
CA LEU A 324 -2.22 9.72 -26.25
C LEU A 324 -2.92 11.03 -26.64
N GLU A 325 -4.15 10.99 -27.16
CA GLU A 325 -4.96 12.20 -27.41
C GLU A 325 -5.31 12.96 -26.11
N ASN A 326 -5.21 12.28 -24.96
CA ASN A 326 -5.46 12.88 -23.66
C ASN A 326 -4.24 13.59 -23.08
N VAL A 327 -3.04 13.37 -23.63
CA VAL A 327 -1.80 14.01 -23.17
C VAL A 327 -1.84 15.48 -23.59
N LYS A 328 -1.87 16.37 -22.62
CA LYS A 328 -1.97 17.82 -22.86
C LYS A 328 -0.61 18.47 -23.01
N ASP A 329 -0.58 19.52 -23.82
CA ASP A 329 0.61 20.36 -23.95
C ASP A 329 0.99 20.99 -22.60
N LYS A 330 2.30 21.15 -22.38
CA LYS A 330 2.85 21.63 -21.12
C LYS A 330 2.52 23.10 -20.88
N ASP A 331 2.48 23.91 -21.94
CA ASP A 331 2.26 25.35 -21.90
C ASP A 331 0.78 25.70 -22.14
N ASP A 332 0.05 24.87 -22.91
CA ASP A 332 -1.38 25.05 -23.18
C ASP A 332 -2.19 23.76 -22.93
N LYS A 333 -2.74 23.63 -21.72
CA LYS A 333 -3.53 22.45 -21.30
C LYS A 333 -4.80 22.20 -22.13
N THR A 334 -5.19 23.11 -23.02
CA THR A 334 -6.34 22.91 -23.94
C THR A 334 -5.95 22.11 -25.18
N LYS A 335 -4.65 22.05 -25.51
CA LYS A 335 -4.14 21.36 -26.70
C LYS A 335 -3.56 19.99 -26.35
N VAL A 336 -3.58 19.08 -27.32
CA VAL A 336 -2.85 17.81 -27.25
C VAL A 336 -1.36 18.12 -27.41
N ALA A 337 -0.50 17.41 -26.67
CA ALA A 337 0.94 17.56 -26.79
C ALA A 337 1.39 17.32 -28.25
N GLU A 338 2.24 18.21 -28.76
CA GLU A 338 2.73 18.16 -30.15
C GLU A 338 3.39 16.81 -30.47
N SER A 339 4.14 16.26 -29.51
CA SER A 339 4.79 14.97 -29.62
C SER A 339 3.80 13.79 -29.72
N SER A 340 2.68 13.84 -28.99
CA SER A 340 1.59 12.87 -29.13
C SER A 340 0.89 12.97 -30.49
N LYS A 341 0.71 14.19 -31.00
CA LYS A 341 0.12 14.43 -32.32
C LYS A 341 1.01 13.86 -33.43
N HIS A 342 2.32 14.12 -33.40
CA HIS A 342 3.27 13.56 -34.36
C HIS A 342 3.27 12.04 -34.38
N PHE A 343 3.09 11.41 -33.21
CA PHE A 343 3.00 9.96 -33.13
C PHE A 343 1.70 9.42 -33.75
N LEU A 344 0.56 10.04 -33.44
CA LEU A 344 -0.77 9.61 -33.93
C LEU A 344 -1.02 9.93 -35.41
N GLU A 345 -0.29 10.89 -35.97
CA GLU A 345 -0.39 11.32 -37.37
C GLU A 345 0.86 10.94 -38.20
N GLY A 346 1.78 10.16 -37.62
CA GLY A 346 3.05 9.79 -38.23
C GLY A 346 2.95 8.75 -39.35
N GLU A 347 4.09 8.43 -39.96
CA GLU A 347 4.17 7.51 -41.10
C GLU A 347 3.59 6.12 -40.79
N MET A 348 3.87 5.57 -39.61
CA MET A 348 3.33 4.28 -39.17
C MET A 348 1.80 4.31 -39.01
N ALA A 349 1.24 5.43 -38.53
CA ALA A 349 -0.21 5.60 -38.45
C ALA A 349 -0.83 5.66 -39.85
N SER A 350 -0.19 6.36 -40.78
CA SER A 350 -0.61 6.41 -42.19
C SER A 350 -0.54 5.02 -42.83
N TRP A 351 0.58 4.29 -42.64
CA TRP A 351 0.82 2.96 -43.19
C TRP A 351 -0.19 1.95 -42.68
N SER A 352 -0.47 1.94 -41.37
CA SER A 352 -1.47 1.05 -40.77
C SER A 352 -2.85 1.34 -41.35
N SER A 353 -3.21 2.63 -41.51
CA SER A 353 -4.52 3.02 -42.05
C SER A 353 -4.69 2.67 -43.54
N SER A 354 -3.65 2.84 -44.36
CA SER A 354 -3.71 2.54 -45.80
C SER A 354 -3.73 1.04 -46.07
N HIS A 355 -3.10 0.24 -45.21
CA HIS A 355 -3.03 -1.21 -45.35
C HIS A 355 -4.05 -1.98 -44.50
N ALA A 356 -4.88 -1.29 -43.72
CA ALA A 356 -5.89 -1.91 -42.85
C ALA A 356 -6.85 -2.86 -43.59
N GLN A 357 -7.11 -2.61 -44.88
CA GLN A 357 -7.99 -3.47 -45.69
C GLN A 357 -7.39 -4.86 -45.93
N HIS A 358 -6.06 -4.98 -46.04
CA HIS A 358 -5.41 -6.29 -46.22
C HIS A 358 -5.65 -7.22 -45.04
N TRP A 359 -5.76 -6.67 -43.82
CA TRP A 359 -6.03 -7.43 -42.60
C TRP A 359 -7.49 -7.83 -42.42
N ARG A 360 -8.42 -7.22 -43.17
CA ARG A 360 -9.85 -7.56 -43.16
C ARG A 360 -10.20 -8.72 -44.09
N VAL A 361 -9.25 -9.17 -44.91
CA VAL A 361 -9.38 -10.34 -45.80
C VAL A 361 -9.18 -11.60 -44.96
N LYS A 362 -10.15 -12.53 -45.01
CA LYS A 362 -10.16 -13.75 -44.19
C LYS A 362 -8.93 -14.63 -44.45
N GLU A 363 -8.48 -14.69 -45.69
CA GLU A 363 -7.31 -15.44 -46.14
C GLU A 363 -5.99 -14.90 -45.56
N ASN A 364 -5.96 -13.64 -45.12
CA ASN A 364 -4.79 -12.98 -44.54
C ASN A 364 -4.77 -13.03 -43.00
N GLU A 365 -5.81 -13.56 -42.34
CA GLU A 365 -5.90 -13.64 -40.87
C GLU A 365 -4.73 -14.42 -40.25
N GLN A 366 -4.34 -15.53 -40.89
CA GLN A 366 -3.18 -16.32 -40.47
C GLN A 366 -1.87 -15.58 -40.72
N ALA A 367 -1.77 -14.80 -41.80
CA ALA A 367 -0.57 -14.03 -42.13
C ALA A 367 -0.29 -12.95 -41.08
N LEU A 368 -1.33 -12.27 -40.57
CA LEU A 368 -1.21 -11.33 -39.46
C LEU A 368 -0.70 -12.02 -38.18
N SER A 369 -1.23 -13.19 -37.88
CA SER A 369 -0.82 -13.98 -36.71
C SER A 369 0.62 -14.49 -36.84
N ASP A 370 1.02 -14.93 -38.04
CA ASP A 370 2.39 -15.38 -38.33
C ASP A 370 3.39 -14.24 -38.23
N LEU A 371 3.05 -13.05 -38.76
CA LEU A 371 3.89 -11.85 -38.63
C LEU A 371 4.04 -11.43 -37.17
N ALA A 372 2.96 -11.41 -36.40
CA ALA A 372 3.00 -11.12 -34.97
C ALA A 372 3.81 -12.18 -34.19
N ALA A 373 3.71 -13.47 -34.56
CA ALA A 373 4.49 -14.54 -33.97
C ALA A 373 5.99 -14.41 -34.26
N PHE A 374 6.37 -13.95 -35.46
CA PHE A 374 7.76 -13.64 -35.80
C PHE A 374 8.32 -12.49 -34.96
N LEU A 375 7.58 -11.39 -34.82
CA LEU A 375 8.02 -10.27 -33.97
C LEU A 375 8.08 -10.68 -32.49
N TYR A 376 7.10 -11.46 -32.02
CA TYR A 376 7.09 -11.98 -30.66
C TYR A 376 8.24 -12.96 -30.40
N SER A 377 8.64 -13.79 -31.37
CA SER A 377 9.81 -14.67 -31.22
C SER A 377 11.11 -13.89 -31.06
N GLN A 378 11.19 -12.66 -31.60
CA GLN A 378 12.35 -11.81 -31.37
C GLN A 378 12.45 -11.30 -29.92
N SER A 379 11.34 -11.21 -29.19
CA SER A 379 11.30 -10.63 -27.84
C SER A 379 12.07 -11.44 -26.78
N GLN A 380 12.36 -12.72 -27.03
CA GLN A 380 12.94 -13.66 -26.04
C GLN A 380 12.13 -13.78 -24.74
N ARG A 381 10.86 -13.38 -24.75
CA ARG A 381 9.97 -13.58 -23.60
C ARG A 381 9.76 -15.07 -23.35
N ARG A 382 9.53 -15.42 -22.07
CA ARG A 382 9.21 -16.80 -21.69
C ARG A 382 7.96 -17.27 -22.42
N GLY A 383 8.05 -18.41 -23.10
CA GLY A 383 6.95 -18.94 -23.91
C GLY A 383 6.80 -18.33 -25.31
N ALA A 384 7.75 -17.48 -25.75
CA ALA A 384 7.81 -17.07 -27.14
C ALA A 384 8.14 -18.26 -28.06
N PRO A 385 7.53 -18.36 -29.26
CA PRO A 385 7.82 -19.43 -30.20
C PRO A 385 9.26 -19.34 -30.70
N GLY A 386 9.84 -20.46 -31.08
CA GLY A 386 11.18 -20.49 -31.66
C GLY A 386 11.18 -19.84 -33.05
N ILE A 387 12.27 -19.17 -33.42
CA ILE A 387 12.41 -18.59 -34.78
C ILE A 387 12.30 -19.65 -35.87
N SER A 388 12.69 -20.90 -35.57
CA SER A 388 12.59 -22.05 -36.47
C SER A 388 11.18 -22.63 -36.61
N ASP A 389 10.22 -22.16 -35.82
CA ASP A 389 8.84 -22.66 -35.87
C ASP A 389 8.16 -22.19 -37.16
N GLU A 390 7.20 -22.97 -37.66
CA GLU A 390 6.58 -22.73 -38.97
C GLU A 390 5.85 -21.37 -39.05
N SER A 391 5.24 -20.93 -37.95
CA SER A 391 4.54 -19.63 -37.92
C SER A 391 5.52 -18.44 -37.98
N PRO A 392 6.54 -18.33 -37.10
CA PRO A 392 7.60 -17.33 -37.23
C PRO A 392 8.34 -17.34 -38.57
N LYS A 393 8.58 -18.51 -39.19
CA LYS A 393 9.18 -18.59 -40.54
C LYS A 393 8.33 -17.90 -41.60
N ARG A 394 7.02 -18.18 -41.63
CA ARG A 394 6.08 -17.50 -42.54
C ARG A 394 5.97 -16.01 -42.24
N GLY A 395 5.95 -15.65 -40.96
CA GLY A 395 5.98 -14.25 -40.51
C GLY A 395 7.21 -13.49 -40.98
N ARG A 396 8.39 -14.12 -40.90
CA ARG A 396 9.65 -13.56 -41.42
C ARG A 396 9.57 -13.29 -42.92
N GLN A 397 9.01 -14.22 -43.70
CA GLN A 397 8.85 -14.02 -45.14
C GLN A 397 7.97 -12.80 -45.43
N ILE A 398 6.88 -12.61 -44.69
CA ILE A 398 6.01 -11.43 -44.82
C ILE A 398 6.79 -10.16 -44.44
N PHE A 399 7.55 -10.20 -43.34
CA PHE A 399 8.35 -9.05 -42.88
C PHE A 399 9.40 -8.61 -43.93
N GLU A 400 10.10 -9.56 -44.55
CA GLU A 400 11.16 -9.28 -45.52
C GLU A 400 10.64 -8.92 -46.93
N THR A 401 9.53 -9.53 -47.36
CA THR A 401 9.05 -9.43 -48.74
C THR A 401 7.79 -8.58 -48.91
N GLY A 402 7.03 -8.35 -47.84
CA GLY A 402 5.73 -7.69 -47.89
C GLY A 402 4.59 -8.51 -48.51
N LYS A 403 4.85 -9.77 -48.90
CA LYS A 403 3.87 -10.60 -49.62
C LYS A 403 2.87 -11.25 -48.66
N LEU A 404 1.58 -11.12 -48.98
CA LEU A 404 0.49 -11.78 -48.28
C LEU A 404 -0.12 -12.90 -49.15
N PRO A 405 -0.92 -13.81 -48.58
CA PRO A 405 -1.71 -14.76 -49.37
C PRO A 405 -2.58 -14.07 -50.43
N VAL A 406 -3.16 -12.91 -50.07
CA VAL A 406 -3.92 -12.06 -50.99
C VAL A 406 -3.37 -10.63 -50.93
N GLY A 407 -2.66 -10.23 -51.99
CA GLY A 407 -2.03 -8.91 -52.14
C GLY A 407 -0.60 -8.84 -51.58
N GLU A 408 -0.03 -7.65 -51.58
CA GLU A 408 1.28 -7.34 -51.00
C GLU A 408 1.26 -5.91 -50.44
N PHE A 409 2.14 -5.61 -49.49
CA PHE A 409 2.33 -4.25 -49.01
C PHE A 409 3.11 -3.43 -50.03
N GLU A 410 2.62 -2.23 -50.34
CA GLU A 410 3.34 -1.28 -51.21
C GLU A 410 4.64 -0.80 -50.55
N THR A 411 4.63 -0.67 -49.22
CA THR A 411 5.81 -0.40 -48.39
C THR A 411 5.97 -1.54 -47.40
N LYS A 412 7.03 -2.35 -47.55
CA LYS A 412 7.28 -3.51 -46.67
C LYS A 412 7.94 -3.08 -45.37
N CYS A 413 7.91 -3.95 -44.36
CA CYS A 413 8.42 -3.63 -43.04
C CYS A 413 9.90 -3.19 -43.05
N LEU A 414 10.74 -3.83 -43.88
CA LEU A 414 12.17 -3.51 -44.00
C LEU A 414 12.49 -2.17 -44.69
N ASP A 415 11.51 -1.53 -45.32
CA ASP A 415 11.71 -0.20 -45.92
C ASP A 415 11.79 0.88 -44.83
N CYS A 416 11.16 0.63 -43.68
CA CYS A 416 11.15 1.54 -42.53
C CYS A 416 11.91 0.98 -41.33
N HIS A 417 11.88 -0.34 -41.10
CA HIS A 417 12.43 -0.98 -39.90
C HIS A 417 13.71 -1.74 -40.18
N SER A 418 14.64 -1.66 -39.23
CA SER A 418 15.77 -2.57 -39.15
C SER A 418 15.50 -3.66 -38.10
N LEU A 419 16.00 -4.87 -38.32
CA LEU A 419 15.87 -5.98 -37.38
C LEU A 419 17.05 -6.93 -37.54
N GLN A 420 17.70 -7.25 -36.43
CA GLN A 420 18.68 -8.33 -36.36
C GLN A 420 17.98 -9.57 -35.77
N PRO A 421 17.77 -10.64 -36.57
CA PRO A 421 17.16 -11.84 -36.06
C PRO A 421 18.01 -12.49 -34.96
N ILE A 422 17.37 -13.08 -33.95
CA ILE A 422 18.13 -13.78 -32.91
C ILE A 422 18.91 -14.94 -33.52
N GLY A 423 20.20 -15.03 -33.19
CA GLY A 423 21.10 -16.07 -33.69
C GLY A 423 21.74 -15.75 -35.05
N GLU A 424 21.49 -14.56 -35.60
CA GLU A 424 22.13 -14.07 -36.82
C GLU A 424 22.94 -12.79 -36.56
N ASP A 425 24.12 -12.70 -37.14
CA ASP A 425 25.00 -11.51 -37.03
C ASP A 425 24.63 -10.40 -38.02
N LYS A 426 23.73 -10.69 -38.98
CA LYS A 426 23.37 -9.78 -40.05
C LYS A 426 22.15 -8.94 -39.67
N LEU A 427 22.30 -7.62 -39.74
CA LEU A 427 21.18 -6.68 -39.66
C LEU A 427 20.39 -6.71 -40.98
N LEU A 428 19.06 -6.82 -40.88
CA LEU A 428 18.13 -6.63 -42.00
C LEU A 428 17.64 -5.18 -41.98
N GLY A 429 17.59 -4.51 -43.14
CA GLY A 429 17.17 -3.11 -43.26
C GLY A 429 18.24 -2.10 -42.85
N GLU A 430 17.92 -0.81 -42.99
CA GLU A 430 18.76 0.32 -42.58
C GLU A 430 18.23 0.99 -41.30
N ILE A 431 19.10 1.52 -40.46
CA ILE A 431 18.72 2.26 -39.25
C ILE A 431 18.38 3.69 -39.63
N GLY A 432 17.29 4.24 -39.08
CA GLY A 432 17.02 5.69 -39.11
C GLY A 432 15.67 6.10 -39.68
N ALA A 433 14.97 5.25 -40.44
CA ALA A 433 13.60 5.53 -40.91
C ALA A 433 12.54 5.19 -39.85
N GLY A 434 12.74 4.12 -39.09
CA GLY A 434 11.87 3.67 -38.02
C GLY A 434 12.66 2.90 -36.95
N PRO A 435 12.00 2.54 -35.83
CA PRO A 435 12.68 1.87 -34.73
C PRO A 435 13.23 0.52 -35.16
N THR A 436 14.43 0.20 -34.67
CA THR A 436 15.02 -1.12 -34.75
C THR A 436 14.18 -2.09 -33.92
N LEU A 437 13.70 -3.15 -34.57
CA LEU A 437 12.82 -4.16 -33.99
C LEU A 437 13.59 -5.37 -33.42
N THR A 438 14.92 -5.30 -33.35
CA THR A 438 15.75 -6.30 -32.66
C THR A 438 15.32 -6.43 -31.21
N SER A 439 14.91 -7.63 -30.81
CA SER A 439 14.37 -7.90 -29.47
C SER A 439 13.14 -7.10 -29.08
N TYR A 440 12.39 -6.58 -30.05
CA TYR A 440 11.23 -5.72 -29.80
C TYR A 440 10.24 -6.35 -28.82
N GLY A 441 9.76 -5.55 -27.86
CA GLY A 441 8.87 -6.03 -26.81
C GLY A 441 9.56 -6.87 -25.72
N GLY A 442 10.80 -7.31 -25.92
CA GLY A 442 11.58 -8.06 -24.93
C GLY A 442 12.16 -7.21 -23.81
N GLU A 443 12.71 -7.86 -22.79
CA GLU A 443 13.33 -7.20 -21.63
C GLU A 443 14.47 -6.26 -22.06
N ARG A 444 15.40 -6.77 -22.90
CA ARG A 444 16.53 -5.99 -23.38
C ARG A 444 16.11 -4.74 -24.16
N TRP A 445 15.13 -4.88 -25.05
CA TRP A 445 14.65 -3.76 -25.86
C TRP A 445 13.95 -2.73 -24.99
N LEU A 446 13.08 -3.16 -24.07
CA LEU A 446 12.38 -2.26 -23.15
C LEU A 446 13.35 -1.52 -22.24
N ARG A 447 14.35 -2.22 -21.68
CA ARG A 447 15.39 -1.60 -20.86
C ARG A 447 16.13 -0.52 -21.62
N ASP A 448 16.65 -0.85 -22.80
CA ASP A 448 17.38 0.11 -23.65
C ASP A 448 16.48 1.29 -24.07
N PHE A 449 15.23 1.02 -24.39
CA PHE A 449 14.24 2.02 -24.82
C PHE A 449 13.89 2.98 -23.70
N LEU A 450 13.56 2.47 -22.51
CA LEU A 450 13.26 3.30 -21.34
C LEU A 450 14.49 4.11 -20.91
N SER A 451 15.70 3.54 -21.03
CA SER A 451 16.93 4.24 -20.69
C SER A 451 17.20 5.44 -21.60
N ASN A 452 17.09 5.28 -22.92
CA ASN A 452 17.32 6.35 -23.89
C ASN A 452 16.38 6.23 -25.11
N PRO A 453 15.13 6.71 -24.99
CA PRO A 453 14.14 6.58 -26.05
C PRO A 453 14.43 7.47 -27.28
N SER A 454 15.27 8.50 -27.11
CA SER A 454 15.76 9.39 -28.18
C SER A 454 16.94 8.84 -28.99
N HIS A 455 17.43 7.64 -28.71
CA HIS A 455 18.48 7.02 -29.51
C HIS A 455 17.97 6.76 -30.96
N GLU A 456 18.85 6.85 -31.96
CA GLU A 456 18.51 6.67 -33.39
C GLU A 456 17.89 5.30 -33.69
N LYS A 457 18.29 4.27 -32.95
CA LYS A 457 17.70 2.91 -32.99
C LYS A 457 16.23 2.84 -32.55
N PHE A 458 15.67 3.90 -31.95
CA PHE A 458 14.29 3.96 -31.49
C PHE A 458 13.53 5.06 -32.24
N TYR A 459 13.23 6.18 -31.59
CA TYR A 459 12.44 7.25 -32.18
C TYR A 459 13.25 8.52 -32.47
N GLY A 460 14.54 8.58 -32.10
CA GLY A 460 15.39 9.73 -32.46
C GLY A 460 14.79 11.07 -32.02
N SER A 461 14.73 12.02 -32.96
CA SER A 461 14.09 13.33 -32.77
C SER A 461 12.57 13.28 -32.64
N ASN A 462 11.94 12.17 -33.05
CA ASN A 462 10.49 11.96 -32.95
C ASN A 462 10.06 11.43 -31.57
N ASN A 463 11.00 11.27 -30.63
CA ASN A 463 10.72 10.80 -29.29
C ASN A 463 9.95 11.83 -28.45
N ALA A 464 8.84 11.38 -27.86
CA ALA A 464 8.00 12.15 -26.94
C ALA A 464 8.27 11.85 -25.45
N MET A 465 9.00 10.78 -25.17
CA MET A 465 9.12 10.17 -23.85
C MET A 465 10.39 10.65 -23.14
N PRO A 466 10.36 11.00 -21.84
CA PRO A 466 11.58 11.29 -21.12
C PRO A 466 12.47 10.05 -21.00
N ALA A 467 13.78 10.25 -20.97
CA ALA A 467 14.74 9.19 -20.64
C ALA A 467 14.65 8.84 -19.14
N PHE A 468 14.60 7.54 -18.84
CA PHE A 468 14.54 7.03 -17.47
C PHE A 468 15.86 6.46 -16.96
N GLY A 469 16.89 6.34 -17.80
CA GLY A 469 18.20 5.78 -17.40
C GLY A 469 18.90 6.60 -16.30
N GLU A 470 18.64 7.90 -16.23
CA GLU A 470 19.15 8.78 -15.15
C GLU A 470 18.11 9.01 -14.03
N ARG A 471 16.86 8.60 -14.23
CA ARG A 471 15.74 8.84 -13.28
C ARG A 471 15.43 7.63 -12.41
N LEU A 472 15.68 6.43 -12.92
CA LEU A 472 15.50 5.17 -12.23
C LEU A 472 16.87 4.54 -12.01
N THR A 473 17.04 3.89 -10.87
CA THR A 473 18.21 3.02 -10.67
C THR A 473 18.12 1.81 -11.61
N GLU A 474 19.27 1.20 -11.93
CA GLU A 474 19.32 -0.05 -12.73
C GLU A 474 18.39 -1.14 -12.18
N LYS A 475 18.27 -1.22 -10.84
CA LYS A 475 17.37 -2.16 -10.17
C LYS A 475 15.89 -1.80 -10.36
N GLU A 476 15.52 -0.53 -10.20
CA GLU A 476 14.12 -0.11 -10.45
C GLU A 476 13.74 -0.30 -11.92
N LEU A 477 14.65 0.00 -12.84
CA LEU A 477 14.44 -0.22 -14.26
C LEU A 477 14.27 -1.71 -14.57
N ASP A 478 15.09 -2.58 -13.98
CA ASP A 478 14.95 -4.04 -14.07
C ASP A 478 13.56 -4.50 -13.60
N LEU A 479 13.14 -4.11 -12.40
CA LEU A 479 11.85 -4.50 -11.83
C LEU A 479 10.68 -4.04 -12.70
N LEU A 480 10.73 -2.79 -13.17
CA LEU A 480 9.71 -2.23 -14.06
C LEU A 480 9.63 -3.00 -15.37
N VAL A 481 10.78 -3.26 -16.02
CA VAL A 481 10.83 -3.97 -17.30
C VAL A 481 10.36 -5.41 -17.15
N ARG A 482 10.86 -6.14 -16.15
CA ARG A 482 10.47 -7.52 -15.85
C ARG A 482 8.97 -7.64 -15.62
N TRP A 483 8.40 -6.69 -14.89
CA TRP A 483 6.96 -6.59 -14.71
C TRP A 483 6.22 -6.32 -16.03
N MET A 484 6.66 -5.37 -16.86
CA MET A 484 6.04 -5.05 -18.15
C MET A 484 6.07 -6.22 -19.15
N VAL A 485 7.06 -7.12 -19.05
CA VAL A 485 7.15 -8.32 -19.89
C VAL A 485 6.46 -9.55 -19.29
N GLY A 486 5.98 -9.47 -18.05
CA GLY A 486 5.34 -10.56 -17.33
C GLY A 486 6.30 -11.61 -16.77
N ASP A 487 7.57 -11.24 -16.52
CA ASP A 487 8.58 -12.11 -15.92
C ASP A 487 8.73 -11.79 -14.42
N TYR A 488 8.17 -12.67 -13.58
CA TYR A 488 8.11 -12.48 -12.12
C TYR A 488 8.94 -13.50 -11.31
N GLU A 489 9.69 -14.39 -11.97
CA GLU A 489 10.38 -15.50 -11.29
C GLU A 489 11.81 -15.21 -10.85
#